data_AF-G5DZ52-F1
#
_entry.id   AF-G5DZ52-F1
#
_cell.length_a   1.000
_cell.length_b   1.000
_cell.length_c   1.000
_cell.angle_alpha   90.00
_cell.angle_beta   90.00
_cell.angle_gamma   90.00
#
_symmetry.space_group_name_H-M   'P 1'
#
loop_
_entity.id
_entity.type
_entity.pdbx_description
1 polymer ?
#
loop_
_entity_poly.entity_id
_entity_poly.type
_entity_poly.pdbx_seq_one_letter_code
_entity_poly.pdbx_strand_id
1 'polypeptide(L)'
;DMENIIKIHNKNNEKAWSEILKWEALHAKECPCGPSLIRFGGKAKEYSPRAQIRSWMGYELPFDRHDWIVDRCGKQVRYVIDYYDGGEVDKDYHFTILDVRPAFDSMSAIWDRMKVAWWR
;
A
#
# COMPACT_ATOMS: atom_id res chain seq x y z
N ASP A 1 -18.44 -6.09 -17.55
CA ASP A 1 -18.63 -4.74 -18.11
C ASP A 1 -17.39 -3.90 -17.83
N MET A 2 -16.84 -3.23 -18.82
CA MET A 2 -15.56 -2.50 -18.71
C MET A 2 -15.66 -1.31 -17.74
N GLU A 3 -16.81 -0.65 -17.67
CA GLU A 3 -16.99 0.52 -16.79
C GLU A 3 -16.95 0.12 -15.31
N ASN A 4 -17.56 -1.03 -14.97
CA ASN A 4 -17.56 -1.54 -13.60
C ASN A 4 -16.14 -1.91 -13.15
N ILE A 5 -15.33 -2.48 -14.05
CA ILE A 5 -13.92 -2.79 -13.78
C ILE A 5 -13.14 -1.51 -13.48
N ILE A 6 -13.26 -0.49 -14.32
CA ILE A 6 -12.58 0.81 -14.12
C ILE A 6 -12.97 1.44 -12.79
N LYS A 7 -14.27 1.43 -12.43
CA LYS A 7 -14.77 1.94 -11.14
C LYS A 7 -14.13 1.22 -9.96
N ILE A 8 -14.01 -0.11 -10.03
CA ILE A 8 -13.37 -0.92 -8.98
C ILE A 8 -11.88 -0.57 -8.85
N HIS A 9 -11.15 -0.45 -9.96
CA HIS A 9 -9.73 -0.07 -9.93
C HIS A 9 -9.52 1.33 -9.33
N ASN A 10 -10.34 2.31 -9.69
CA ASN A 10 -10.26 3.66 -9.12
C ASN A 10 -10.49 3.64 -7.61
N LYS A 11 -11.52 2.91 -7.15
CA LYS A 11 -11.82 2.75 -5.72
C LYS A 11 -10.66 2.08 -4.97
N ASN A 12 -10.02 1.07 -5.57
CA ASN A 12 -8.83 0.43 -5.00
C ASN A 12 -7.65 1.39 -4.88
N ASN A 13 -7.40 2.21 -5.91
CA ASN A 13 -6.36 3.22 -5.89
C ASN A 13 -6.63 4.31 -4.84
N GLU A 14 -7.87 4.77 -4.71
CA GLU A 14 -8.27 5.74 -3.68
C GLU A 14 -8.06 5.19 -2.27
N LYS A 15 -8.40 3.91 -2.04
CA LYS A 15 -8.11 3.22 -0.78
C LYS A 15 -6.61 3.12 -0.50
N ALA A 16 -5.83 2.71 -1.49
CA ALA A 16 -4.38 2.63 -1.37
C ALA A 16 -3.78 3.99 -0.99
N TRP A 17 -4.24 5.06 -1.64
CA TRP A 17 -3.82 6.42 -1.32
C TRP A 17 -4.21 6.83 0.10
N SER A 18 -5.44 6.53 0.53
CA SER A 18 -5.90 6.79 1.91
C SER A 18 -5.02 6.10 2.95
N GLU A 19 -4.62 4.84 2.72
CA GLU A 19 -3.71 4.12 3.61
C GLU A 19 -2.31 4.75 3.63
N ILE A 20 -1.77 5.21 2.49
CA ILE A 20 -0.52 5.96 2.45
C ILE A 20 -0.63 7.24 3.28
N LEU A 21 -1.73 7.99 3.16
CA LEU A 21 -1.93 9.20 3.95
C LEU A 21 -1.95 8.92 5.46
N LYS A 22 -2.45 7.75 5.90
CA LYS A 22 -2.37 7.33 7.31
C LYS A 22 -0.93 7.12 7.78
N TRP A 23 -0.07 6.55 6.93
CA TRP A 23 1.36 6.45 7.23
C TRP A 23 2.04 7.82 7.25
N GLU A 24 1.73 8.68 6.28
CA GLU A 24 2.27 10.04 6.19
C GLU A 24 1.81 10.94 7.34
N ALA A 25 0.68 10.64 8.00
CA ALA A 25 0.22 11.36 9.19
C ALA A 25 1.23 11.31 10.34
N LEU A 26 2.07 10.25 10.43
CA LEU A 26 3.18 10.18 11.39
C LEU A 26 4.22 11.29 11.19
N HIS A 27 4.28 11.85 10.00
CA HIS A 27 5.24 12.88 9.58
C HIS A 27 4.57 14.20 9.19
N ALA A 28 3.30 14.41 9.56
CA ALA A 28 2.58 15.63 9.23
C ALA A 28 3.30 16.92 9.69
N LYS A 29 4.09 16.84 10.77
CA LYS A 29 4.91 17.95 11.27
C LYS A 29 6.14 18.26 10.41
N GLU A 30 6.68 17.24 9.71
CA GLU A 30 7.86 17.40 8.85
C GLU A 30 7.49 18.04 7.51
N CYS A 31 6.26 17.85 7.03
CA CYS A 31 5.83 18.32 5.72
C CYS A 31 4.43 18.95 5.75
N PRO A 32 4.32 20.25 6.11
CA PRO A 32 3.03 20.94 6.22
C PRO A 32 2.27 21.10 4.89
N CYS A 33 2.96 21.09 3.75
CA CYS A 33 2.32 21.14 2.43
C CYS A 33 1.71 19.80 2.00
N GLY A 34 1.96 18.72 2.74
CA GLY A 34 1.42 17.39 2.48
C GLY A 34 2.25 16.56 1.49
N PRO A 35 2.07 15.23 1.51
CA PRO A 35 2.74 14.32 0.58
C PRO A 35 2.15 14.42 -0.83
N SER A 36 2.98 14.22 -1.85
CA SER A 36 2.51 14.15 -3.25
C SER A 36 2.97 12.87 -3.92
N LEU A 37 2.16 12.32 -4.82
CA LEU A 37 2.52 11.11 -5.55
C LEU A 37 3.41 11.45 -6.75
N ILE A 38 4.64 10.91 -6.77
CA ILE A 38 5.57 11.11 -7.88
C ILE A 38 5.36 10.08 -8.97
N ARG A 39 5.25 8.79 -8.60
CA ARG A 39 5.29 7.70 -9.56
C ARG A 39 4.46 6.49 -9.13
N PHE A 40 3.71 5.97 -10.11
CA PHE A 40 3.12 4.64 -10.08
C PHE A 40 4.09 3.60 -10.70
N GLY A 41 4.29 2.48 -10.03
CA GLY A 41 5.03 1.34 -10.57
C GLY A 41 4.32 0.02 -10.27
N GLY A 42 3.81 -0.65 -11.29
CA GLY A 42 3.31 -2.02 -11.16
C GLY A 42 4.49 -3.01 -11.09
N LYS A 43 4.48 -3.90 -10.10
CA LYS A 43 5.45 -4.99 -9.90
C LYS A 43 4.76 -6.33 -9.72
N ALA A 44 3.81 -6.63 -10.62
CA ALA A 44 2.97 -7.83 -10.56
C ALA A 44 3.75 -9.15 -10.50
N LYS A 45 5.00 -9.19 -11.00
CA LYS A 45 5.84 -10.41 -11.02
C LYS A 45 6.80 -10.54 -9.83
N GLU A 46 6.88 -9.55 -8.95
CA GLU A 46 7.84 -9.54 -7.85
C GLU A 46 7.13 -9.57 -6.50
N TYR A 47 6.98 -10.73 -5.87
CA TYR A 47 6.37 -10.79 -4.54
C TYR A 47 7.24 -10.11 -3.48
N SER A 48 6.61 -9.36 -2.58
CA SER A 48 7.31 -8.77 -1.45
C SER A 48 7.86 -9.86 -0.51
N PRO A 49 9.00 -9.66 0.18
CA PRO A 49 9.52 -10.65 1.12
C PRO A 49 8.50 -11.09 2.17
N ARG A 50 7.65 -10.15 2.62
CA ARG A 50 6.55 -10.45 3.55
C ARG A 50 5.47 -11.33 2.93
N ALA A 51 5.10 -11.11 1.67
CA ALA A 51 4.15 -11.97 0.96
C ALA A 51 4.71 -13.40 0.80
N GLN A 52 6.00 -13.53 0.47
CA GLN A 52 6.65 -14.84 0.35
C GLN A 52 6.65 -15.61 1.68
N ILE A 53 7.03 -14.95 2.78
CA ILE A 53 7.01 -15.57 4.12
C ILE A 53 5.59 -15.98 4.51
N ARG A 54 4.58 -15.13 4.25
CA ARG A 54 3.17 -15.45 4.50
C ARG A 54 2.71 -16.66 3.69
N SER A 55 3.10 -16.73 2.42
CA SER A 55 2.77 -17.87 1.56
C SER A 55 3.35 -19.18 2.07
N TRP A 56 4.60 -19.15 2.56
CA TRP A 56 5.20 -20.30 3.25
C TRP A 56 4.45 -20.76 4.49
N MET A 57 3.70 -19.87 5.16
CA MET A 57 2.84 -20.22 6.30
C MET A 57 1.42 -20.63 5.89
N GLY A 58 1.15 -20.80 4.58
CA GLY A 58 -0.14 -21.24 4.05
C GLY A 58 -1.14 -20.13 3.74
N TYR A 59 -0.73 -18.85 3.77
CA TYR A 59 -1.59 -17.74 3.34
C TYR A 59 -1.52 -17.53 1.82
N GLU A 60 -2.55 -16.92 1.24
CA GLU A 60 -2.56 -16.62 -0.19
C GLU A 60 -1.56 -15.51 -0.57
N LEU A 61 -0.99 -15.62 -1.76
CA LEU A 61 -0.14 -14.59 -2.36
C LEU A 61 -1.00 -13.44 -2.89
N PRO A 62 -0.48 -12.19 -2.88
CA PRO A 62 -1.19 -11.10 -3.50
C PRO A 62 -1.30 -11.33 -5.01
N PHE A 63 -2.47 -11.05 -5.58
CA PHE A 63 -2.69 -11.17 -7.02
C PHE A 63 -2.05 -10.02 -7.80
N ASP A 64 -1.81 -8.89 -7.14
CA ASP A 64 -1.18 -7.72 -7.72
C ASP A 64 -0.34 -6.97 -6.68
N ARG A 65 0.79 -6.41 -7.12
CA ARG A 65 1.70 -5.63 -6.29
C ARG A 65 2.08 -4.34 -6.99
N HIS A 66 2.02 -3.26 -6.23
CA HIS A 66 2.44 -1.94 -6.68
C HIS A 66 3.49 -1.34 -5.74
N ASP A 67 4.49 -0.70 -6.33
CA ASP A 67 5.44 0.17 -5.63
C ASP A 67 5.11 1.62 -6.02
N TRP A 68 4.67 2.44 -5.07
CA TRP A 68 4.39 3.86 -5.27
C TRP A 68 5.50 4.71 -4.67
N ILE A 69 5.91 5.78 -5.35
CA ILE A 69 6.91 6.73 -4.83
C ILE A 69 6.21 8.02 -4.48
N VAL A 70 6.32 8.42 -3.23
CA VAL A 70 5.70 9.61 -2.64
C VAL A 70 6.79 10.62 -2.31
N ASP A 71 6.61 11.87 -2.71
CA ASP A 71 7.43 12.98 -2.25
C ASP A 71 6.88 13.48 -0.91
N ARG A 72 7.75 13.51 0.08
CA ARG A 72 7.53 14.15 1.37
C ARG A 72 8.49 15.32 1.49
N CYS A 73 8.11 16.47 0.92
CA CYS A 73 8.91 17.71 0.98
C CYS A 73 10.35 17.51 0.50
N GLY A 74 10.53 16.88 -0.66
CA GLY A 74 11.85 16.57 -1.25
C GLY A 74 12.47 15.26 -0.80
N LYS A 75 11.86 14.53 0.14
CA LYS A 75 12.24 13.15 0.48
C LYS A 75 11.37 12.16 -0.29
N GLN A 76 11.99 11.34 -1.13
CA GLN A 76 11.26 10.26 -1.82
C GLN A 76 11.11 9.06 -0.90
N VAL A 77 9.87 8.70 -0.59
CA VAL A 77 9.51 7.53 0.20
C VAL A 77 8.77 6.55 -0.68
N ARG A 78 9.27 5.32 -0.73
CA ARG A 78 8.63 4.26 -1.50
C ARG A 78 7.66 3.48 -0.62
N TYR A 79 6.46 3.24 -1.12
CA TYR A 79 5.43 2.41 -0.50
C TYR A 79 5.24 1.13 -1.30
N VAL A 80 5.12 0.02 -0.59
CA VAL A 80 4.75 -1.28 -1.16
C VAL A 80 3.28 -1.53 -0.84
N ILE A 81 2.51 -1.86 -1.88
CA ILE A 81 1.07 -2.12 -1.82
C ILE A 81 0.85 -3.51 -2.38
N ASP A 82 0.47 -4.45 -1.52
CA ASP A 82 0.08 -5.81 -1.92
C ASP A 82 -1.46 -5.90 -1.91
N TYR A 83 -2.06 -6.30 -3.02
CA TYR A 83 -3.50 -6.55 -3.14
C TYR A 83 -3.79 -8.04 -3.02
N TYR A 84 -4.62 -8.41 -2.05
CA TYR A 84 -5.06 -9.78 -1.81
C TYR A 84 -6.54 -9.92 -2.12
N ASP A 85 -6.95 -11.11 -2.54
CA ASP A 85 -8.35 -11.46 -2.69
C ASP A 85 -8.98 -11.60 -1.28
N GLY A 86 -10.08 -10.88 -1.05
CA GLY A 86 -10.81 -10.86 0.21
C GLY A 86 -11.90 -11.92 0.30
N GLY A 87 -12.14 -12.70 -0.76
CA GLY A 87 -13.17 -13.73 -0.80
C GLY A 87 -14.52 -13.23 -1.33
N GLU A 88 -15.62 -13.78 -0.82
CA GLU A 88 -16.95 -13.62 -1.41
C GLU A 88 -17.48 -12.17 -1.46
N VAL A 89 -18.27 -11.93 -2.50
CA VAL A 89 -18.72 -10.61 -2.94
C VAL A 89 -19.67 -9.98 -1.93
N ASP A 90 -19.23 -8.93 -1.23
CA ASP A 90 -20.17 -8.04 -0.53
C ASP A 90 -20.78 -7.02 -1.51
N LYS A 91 -22.01 -6.59 -1.21
CA LYS A 91 -22.85 -5.71 -2.06
C LYS A 91 -22.21 -4.34 -2.36
N ASP A 92 -21.15 -3.98 -1.63
CA ASP A 92 -20.41 -2.72 -1.73
C ASP A 92 -19.14 -2.78 -2.58
N TYR A 93 -18.93 -3.87 -3.34
CA TYR A 93 -17.77 -4.04 -4.23
C TYR A 93 -16.40 -3.97 -3.52
N HIS A 94 -16.33 -4.47 -2.29
CA HIS A 94 -15.10 -4.49 -1.50
C HIS A 94 -14.46 -5.88 -1.49
N PHE A 95 -13.82 -6.25 -2.59
CA PHE A 95 -13.24 -7.60 -2.77
C PHE A 95 -11.75 -7.68 -2.45
N THR A 96 -11.10 -6.55 -2.12
CA THR A 96 -9.65 -6.47 -2.03
C THR A 96 -9.20 -6.12 -0.62
N ILE A 97 -8.37 -6.99 -0.05
CA ILE A 97 -7.61 -6.68 1.17
C ILE A 97 -6.32 -5.99 0.73
N LEU A 98 -6.09 -4.78 1.24
CA LEU A 98 -4.90 -4.00 0.92
C LEU A 98 -3.89 -4.06 2.08
N ASP A 99 -2.65 -4.45 1.79
CA ASP A 99 -1.51 -4.33 2.70
C ASP A 99 -0.57 -3.24 2.18
N VAL A 100 -0.71 -2.03 2.73
CA VAL A 100 0.07 -0.83 2.38
C VAL A 100 1.10 -0.54 3.45
N ARG A 101 2.35 -0.35 3.06
CA ARG A 101 3.45 -0.11 4.01
C ARG A 101 4.66 0.58 3.37
N PRO A 102 5.40 1.43 4.11
CA PRO A 102 6.67 2.02 3.64
C PRO A 102 7.68 0.93 3.29
N ALA A 103 8.46 1.01 2.21
CA ALA A 103 9.45 0.00 1.85
C ALA A 103 10.61 -0.05 2.86
N PHE A 104 11.31 -1.20 2.97
CA PHE A 104 12.46 -1.35 3.87
C PHE A 104 13.76 -0.74 3.29
N ASP A 105 13.68 0.37 2.57
CA ASP A 105 14.82 1.02 1.95
C ASP A 105 15.41 2.18 2.78
N SER A 106 14.76 2.56 3.88
CA SER A 106 15.26 3.60 4.78
C SER A 106 15.04 3.28 6.26
N MET A 107 15.92 3.82 7.12
CA MET A 107 15.80 3.70 8.58
C MET A 107 14.51 4.34 9.11
N SER A 108 14.06 5.45 8.50
CA SER A 108 12.75 6.05 8.83
C SER A 108 11.63 5.05 8.59
N ALA A 109 11.59 4.42 7.42
CA ALA A 109 10.53 3.47 7.09
C ALA A 109 10.51 2.23 8.00
N ILE A 110 11.68 1.76 8.45
CA ILE A 110 11.78 0.71 9.47
C ILE A 110 11.16 1.19 10.79
N TRP A 111 11.53 2.38 11.24
CA TRP A 111 11.02 2.97 12.49
C TRP A 111 9.51 3.23 12.45
N ASP A 112 9.00 3.71 11.32
CA ASP A 112 7.58 3.96 11.11
C ASP A 112 6.80 2.65 11.23
N ARG A 113 7.29 1.59 10.59
CA ARG A 113 6.70 0.25 10.73
C ARG A 113 6.72 -0.26 12.17
N MET A 114 7.80 -0.05 12.91
CA MET A 114 7.89 -0.44 14.33
C MET A 114 6.87 0.31 15.18
N LYS A 115 6.75 1.63 15.01
CA LYS A 115 5.74 2.45 15.72
C LYS A 115 4.32 1.95 15.47
N VAL A 116 3.95 1.76 14.21
CA VAL A 116 2.60 1.30 13.85
C VAL A 116 2.36 -0.13 14.32
N ALA A 117 3.36 -1.01 14.28
CA ALA A 117 3.23 -2.36 14.81
C ALA A 117 3.04 -2.40 16.34
N TRP A 118 3.55 -1.40 17.07
CA TRP A 118 3.35 -1.31 18.51
C TRP A 118 1.99 -0.69 18.90
N TRP A 119 1.41 0.12 18.01
CA TRP A 119 0.09 0.74 18.22
C TRP A 119 -1.10 -0.10 17.71
N ARG A 120 -0.84 -1.15 16.94
CA ARG A 120 -1.85 -2.12 16.46
C ARG A 120 -1.90 -3.34 17.37
#